data_AF-A0A7V8CPB5-F1
#
_entry.id   AF-A0A7V8CPB5-F1
#
_cell.length_a   1.000
_cell.length_b   1.000
_cell.length_c   1.000
_cell.angle_alpha   90.00
_cell.angle_beta   90.00
_cell.angle_gamma   90.00
#
_symmetry.space_group_name_H-M   'P 1'
#
loop_
_entity.id
_entity.type
_entity.pdbx_description
1 polymer ?
#
loop_
_entity_poly.entity_id
_entity_poly.type
_entity_poly.pdbx_seq_one_letter_code
_entity_poly.pdbx_strand_id
1 'polypeptide(L)'
;MKQAVVRPLLALLLAMPLHGSAQMKELPMYLNEDYVASDAGNASYALRTPPVRDDKLGAWHVLLEFADQPGRVAMESWTTDLDLSQAKFVHLRRWYFENGQLAREVQLDRDGQQRPGNASVSYYPNGQLKQRVTPEGQGNSVHESWHENGQLMNRLRYHGEQMADGEVIAYGPTGKVSSRSHLRGGKLHGLWEVFHQDGSLYQRAHYVDDRMDGEFVSYAPDGSLRARTIWRKGEPDGWSFESHDNGVVAQKVLFQNGAMLSVQKWGRNGQPGVAWQRDAQGREQGDVIEWYENGQRASVIAYLDGQRHGLTQTWYKDGQLQQVVPYQHGIKHGVERAWGPDGRQTMEQQWRNGEPVGNATGA
;
A
#
# COMPACT_ATOMS: atom_id res chain seq x y z
N MET A 1 40.18 -21.98 42.57
CA MET A 1 40.99 -20.73 42.53
C MET A 1 40.04 -19.54 42.56
N LYS A 2 40.38 -18.48 43.32
CA LYS A 2 39.59 -17.27 43.67
C LYS A 2 38.75 -17.38 44.95
N GLN A 3 39.41 -17.10 46.08
CA GLN A 3 38.88 -16.57 47.35
C GLN A 3 39.10 -15.03 47.32
N ALA A 4 38.07 -14.23 47.61
CA ALA A 4 37.74 -13.60 48.91
C ALA A 4 38.41 -12.22 49.15
N VAL A 5 37.54 -11.21 49.30
CA VAL A 5 37.50 -10.13 50.31
C VAL A 5 38.79 -9.37 50.66
N VAL A 6 38.78 -8.03 50.59
CA VAL A 6 39.09 -7.10 51.71
C VAL A 6 38.62 -5.68 51.34
N ARG A 7 37.62 -5.17 52.08
CA ARG A 7 37.41 -3.73 52.33
C ARG A 7 38.41 -3.26 53.39
N PRO A 8 38.82 -1.98 53.42
CA PRO A 8 39.07 -1.29 54.67
C PRO A 8 37.99 -0.26 54.99
N LEU A 9 37.84 -0.07 56.30
CA LEU A 9 36.86 0.71 57.05
C LEU A 9 37.30 2.20 57.21
N LEU A 10 36.32 3.09 57.24
CA LEU A 10 36.07 4.18 58.23
C LEU A 10 37.09 5.33 58.47
N ALA A 11 36.60 6.57 58.36
CA ALA A 11 36.76 7.61 59.39
C ALA A 11 35.64 8.68 59.30
N LEU A 12 35.18 9.15 60.46
CA LEU A 12 33.96 9.93 60.76
C LEU A 12 34.33 11.32 61.34
N LEU A 13 33.38 12.27 61.30
CA LEU A 13 33.29 13.61 61.97
C LEU A 13 33.98 14.80 61.25
N LEU A 14 33.39 16.00 61.04
CA LEU A 14 32.47 16.82 61.86
C LEU A 14 31.58 17.79 61.01
N ALA A 15 30.36 18.05 61.53
CA ALA A 15 29.59 19.31 61.56
C ALA A 15 29.19 20.10 60.27
N MET A 16 27.89 19.96 59.89
CA MET A 16 26.87 20.94 59.41
C MET A 16 27.21 22.08 58.41
N PRO A 17 26.19 22.70 57.77
CA PRO A 17 25.23 22.22 56.77
C PRO A 17 25.53 22.90 55.40
N LEU A 18 24.65 22.72 54.39
CA LEU A 18 24.67 23.29 53.04
C LEU A 18 25.25 22.39 51.93
N HIS A 19 24.51 22.34 50.82
CA HIS A 19 24.85 21.76 49.52
C HIS A 19 24.92 20.23 49.44
N GLY A 20 23.75 19.61 49.26
CA GLY A 20 23.65 18.28 48.67
C GLY A 20 23.81 18.34 47.15
N SER A 21 25.00 18.68 46.68
CA SER A 21 25.45 18.41 45.32
C SER A 21 25.67 16.91 45.19
N ALA A 22 24.74 16.21 44.55
CA ALA A 22 25.08 14.96 43.88
C ALA A 22 26.14 15.31 42.82
N GLN A 23 27.33 14.72 42.91
CA GLN A 23 28.41 14.92 41.95
C GLN A 23 27.94 14.50 40.53
N MET A 24 27.53 15.47 39.70
CA MET A 24 27.43 15.32 38.25
C MET A 24 28.85 15.15 37.69
N LYS A 25 29.30 13.90 37.57
CA LYS A 25 30.59 13.57 36.96
C LYS A 25 30.50 13.78 35.44
N GLU A 26 31.10 14.87 34.99
CA GLU A 26 31.52 15.21 33.62
C GLU A 26 30.40 15.34 32.57
N LEU A 27 29.93 16.58 32.39
CA LEU A 27 29.27 16.99 31.14
C LEU A 27 30.34 17.20 30.05
N PRO A 28 30.02 16.97 28.76
CA PRO A 28 28.75 16.47 28.25
C PRO A 28 28.56 14.95 28.48
N MET A 29 27.33 14.53 28.77
CA MET A 29 26.94 13.11 28.81
C MET A 29 26.24 12.73 27.50
N TYR A 30 26.69 11.66 26.86
CA TYR A 30 26.13 11.15 25.61
C TYR A 30 25.17 9.99 25.90
N LEU A 31 24.01 9.99 25.23
CA LEU A 31 22.91 9.04 25.48
C LEU A 31 22.39 8.46 24.16
N ASN A 32 22.04 7.18 24.15
CA ASN A 32 21.34 6.54 23.04
C ASN A 32 19.83 6.86 23.04
N GLU A 33 19.06 6.24 22.13
CA GLU A 33 17.61 6.45 22.00
C GLU A 33 16.80 6.07 23.26
N ASP A 34 17.32 5.14 24.06
CA ASP A 34 16.74 4.67 25.32
C ASP A 34 17.20 5.49 26.54
N TYR A 35 17.89 6.62 26.32
CA TYR A 35 18.45 7.49 27.37
C TYR A 35 19.50 6.81 28.25
N VAL A 36 20.12 5.75 27.75
CA VAL A 36 21.24 5.07 28.42
C VAL A 36 22.55 5.71 27.98
N ALA A 37 23.47 5.89 28.92
CA ALA A 37 24.81 6.41 28.64
C ALA A 37 25.51 5.61 27.54
N SER A 38 26.05 6.33 26.55
CA SER A 38 26.76 5.78 25.40
C SER A 38 28.04 6.57 25.10
N ASP A 39 28.83 6.11 24.14
CA ASP A 39 29.86 6.92 23.51
C ASP A 39 29.25 7.91 22.50
N ALA A 40 30.01 8.94 22.13
CA ALA A 40 29.55 9.97 21.21
C ALA A 40 29.21 9.44 19.80
N GLY A 41 29.85 8.33 19.38
CA GLY A 41 29.62 7.73 18.07
C GLY A 41 28.28 6.99 17.93
N ASN A 42 27.70 6.52 19.04
CA ASN A 42 26.41 5.80 19.07
C ASN A 42 25.31 6.58 19.80
N ALA A 43 25.56 7.86 20.09
CA ALA A 43 24.63 8.70 20.82
C ALA A 43 23.60 9.35 19.89
N SER A 44 22.35 9.37 20.33
CA SER A 44 21.28 10.15 19.71
C SER A 44 21.11 11.51 20.40
N TYR A 45 21.45 11.57 21.69
CA TYR A 45 21.32 12.77 22.51
C TYR A 45 22.62 13.11 23.22
N ALA A 46 22.81 14.40 23.49
CA ALA A 46 23.82 14.90 24.42
C ALA A 46 23.16 15.77 25.49
N LEU A 47 23.39 15.43 26.76
CA LEU A 47 23.13 16.32 27.89
C LEU A 47 24.37 17.20 28.07
N ARG A 48 24.29 18.46 27.63
CA ARG A 48 25.38 19.44 27.78
C ARG A 48 25.08 20.49 28.84
N THR A 49 23.81 20.80 29.05
CA THR A 49 23.35 21.73 30.10
C THR A 49 22.89 20.94 31.32
N PRO A 50 23.33 21.30 32.53
CA PRO A 50 22.81 20.68 33.75
C PRO A 50 21.29 20.80 33.86
N PRO A 51 20.57 19.72 34.19
CA PRO A 51 19.15 19.79 34.53
C PRO A 51 18.89 20.75 35.70
N VAL A 52 17.78 21.48 35.64
CA VAL A 52 17.41 22.46 36.67
C VAL A 52 16.21 21.95 37.46
N ARG A 53 16.27 21.99 38.79
CA ARG A 53 15.15 21.59 39.63
C ARG A 53 14.01 22.62 39.55
N ASP A 54 12.82 22.18 39.17
CA ASP A 54 11.58 22.95 39.28
C ASP A 54 10.83 22.52 40.55
N ASP A 55 10.94 23.32 41.60
CA ASP A 55 10.31 23.04 42.90
C ASP A 55 8.78 23.08 42.85
N LYS A 56 8.18 23.87 41.93
CA LYS A 56 6.72 23.96 41.80
C LYS A 56 6.15 22.67 41.21
N LEU A 57 6.87 22.10 40.24
CA LEU A 57 6.49 20.87 39.56
C LEU A 57 7.04 19.62 40.25
N GLY A 58 7.96 19.78 41.20
CA GLY A 58 8.61 18.67 41.92
C GLY A 58 9.46 17.78 40.99
N ALA A 59 9.95 18.33 39.88
CA ALA A 59 10.61 17.59 38.81
C ALA A 59 11.85 18.33 38.30
N TRP A 60 12.72 17.66 37.58
CA TRP A 60 13.89 18.25 36.92
C TRP A 60 13.54 18.66 35.50
N HIS A 61 13.78 19.92 35.14
CA HIS A 61 13.73 20.37 33.75
C HIS A 61 15.00 19.93 33.03
N VAL A 62 14.83 19.19 31.94
CA VAL A 62 15.90 18.56 31.17
C VAL A 62 15.84 19.02 29.73
N LEU A 63 16.99 19.46 29.23
CA LEU A 63 17.21 19.79 27.82
C LEU A 63 18.25 18.81 27.25
N LEU A 64 17.83 18.00 26.28
CA LEU A 64 18.71 17.14 25.51
C LEU A 64 18.97 17.77 24.15
N GLU A 65 20.23 17.85 23.76
CA GLU A 65 20.66 18.30 22.45
C GLU A 65 20.85 17.11 21.50
N PHE A 66 20.86 17.36 20.20
CA PHE A 66 21.34 16.39 19.21
C PHE A 66 22.81 16.07 19.51
N ALA A 67 23.17 14.78 19.51
CA ALA A 67 24.51 14.35 19.92
C ALA A 67 25.64 14.99 19.08
N ASP A 68 25.39 15.16 17.78
CA ASP A 68 26.32 15.68 16.78
C ASP A 68 26.20 17.20 16.54
N GLN A 69 25.18 17.88 17.08
CA GLN A 69 24.93 19.31 16.87
C GLN A 69 24.83 20.09 18.20
N PRO A 70 25.97 20.50 18.80
CA PRO A 70 25.97 21.29 20.04
C PRO A 70 25.13 22.56 19.93
N GLY A 71 24.32 22.83 20.95
CA GLY A 71 23.40 23.97 21.04
C GLY A 71 22.09 23.78 20.26
N ARG A 72 21.88 22.64 19.60
CA ARG A 72 20.59 22.28 18.98
C ARG A 72 19.81 21.36 19.90
N VAL A 73 18.77 21.90 20.54
CA VAL A 73 17.86 21.12 21.38
C VAL A 73 17.13 20.10 20.52
N ALA A 74 17.21 18.83 20.90
CA ALA A 74 16.46 17.71 20.33
C ALA A 74 15.20 17.39 21.15
N MET A 75 15.28 17.55 22.47
CA MET A 75 14.16 17.28 23.37
C MET A 75 14.17 18.21 24.59
N GLU A 76 12.99 18.71 24.96
CA GLU A 76 12.71 19.42 26.21
C GLU A 76 11.68 18.62 27.02
N SER A 77 11.94 18.36 28.30
CA SER A 77 11.02 17.61 29.15
C SER A 77 11.22 17.88 30.65
N TRP A 78 10.29 17.38 31.47
CA TRP A 78 10.45 17.31 32.93
C TRP A 78 10.53 15.85 33.38
N THR A 79 11.45 15.54 34.30
CA THR A 79 11.71 14.17 34.76
C THR A 79 11.67 14.05 36.28
N THR A 80 11.29 12.87 36.79
CA THR A 80 11.25 12.60 38.23
C THR A 80 12.64 12.38 38.84
N ASP A 81 13.62 12.02 38.02
CA ASP A 81 15.00 11.71 38.43
C ASP A 81 16.00 12.24 37.38
N LEU A 82 17.28 12.27 37.75
CA LEU A 82 18.41 12.63 36.89
C LEU A 82 18.95 11.42 36.10
N ASP A 83 18.72 10.19 36.56
CA ASP A 83 18.97 8.99 35.75
C ASP A 83 17.85 8.82 34.71
N LEU A 84 18.08 9.37 33.52
CA LEU A 84 17.09 9.40 32.44
C LEU A 84 16.70 8.01 31.92
N SER A 85 17.53 6.98 32.15
CA SER A 85 17.21 5.60 31.76
C SER A 85 16.12 4.98 32.64
N GLN A 86 15.93 5.51 33.85
CA GLN A 86 14.94 5.04 34.83
C GLN A 86 13.88 6.10 35.17
N ALA A 87 14.12 7.36 34.80
CA ALA A 87 13.23 8.46 35.13
C ALA A 87 11.90 8.37 34.38
N LYS A 88 10.82 8.77 35.07
CA LYS A 88 9.55 9.03 34.41
C LYS A 88 9.57 10.45 33.85
N PHE A 89 9.21 10.58 32.58
CA PHE A 89 8.90 11.88 31.98
C PHE A 89 7.50 12.31 32.42
N VAL A 90 7.35 13.55 32.88
CA VAL A 90 6.12 14.09 33.48
C VAL A 90 5.84 15.50 32.97
N HIS A 91 4.63 15.99 33.17
CA HIS A 91 4.14 17.34 32.80
C HIS A 91 4.13 17.65 31.29
N LEU A 92 5.29 17.72 30.64
CA LEU A 92 5.43 18.13 29.25
C LEU A 92 6.63 17.45 28.61
N ARG A 93 6.48 17.04 27.35
CA ARG A 93 7.57 16.56 26.51
C ARG A 93 7.45 17.14 25.11
N ARG A 94 8.55 17.74 24.65
CA ARG A 94 8.70 18.33 23.32
C ARG A 94 9.88 17.73 22.62
N TRP A 95 9.70 17.47 21.33
CA TRP A 95 10.77 17.07 20.42
C TRP A 95 10.91 18.12 19.35
N TYR A 96 12.13 18.33 18.89
CA TYR A 96 12.47 19.34 17.88
C TYR A 96 13.14 18.67 16.70
N PHE A 97 13.04 19.29 15.52
CA PHE A 97 13.86 18.95 14.36
C PHE A 97 15.24 19.60 14.50
N GLU A 98 16.22 19.13 13.74
CA GLU A 98 17.59 19.69 13.70
C GLU A 98 17.62 21.18 13.33
N ASN A 99 16.63 21.64 12.57
CA ASN A 99 16.48 23.06 12.24
C ASN A 99 15.91 23.92 13.39
N GLY A 100 15.66 23.34 14.56
CA GLY A 100 15.19 24.00 15.78
C GLY A 100 13.66 24.15 15.87
N GLN A 101 12.91 23.73 14.86
CA GLN A 101 11.44 23.80 14.92
C GLN A 101 10.85 22.67 15.76
N LEU A 102 9.74 22.95 16.44
CA LEU A 102 9.02 21.97 17.24
C LEU A 102 8.48 20.87 16.32
N ALA A 103 8.85 19.61 16.57
CA ALA A 103 8.40 18.44 15.82
C ALA A 103 7.16 17.81 16.43
N ARG A 104 7.09 17.73 17.76
CA ARG A 104 5.99 17.11 18.49
C ARG A 104 5.88 17.68 19.90
N GLU A 105 4.65 17.81 20.38
CA GLU A 105 4.34 18.12 21.78
C GLU A 105 3.38 17.07 22.36
N VAL A 106 3.69 16.62 23.59
CA VAL A 106 2.85 15.72 24.38
C VAL A 106 2.79 16.23 25.82
N GLN A 107 1.56 16.39 26.33
CA GLN A 107 1.30 16.80 27.71
C GLN A 107 1.07 15.56 28.59
N LEU A 108 1.82 15.47 29.69
CA LEU A 108 1.87 14.31 30.59
C LEU A 108 1.30 14.67 31.97
N ASP A 109 0.74 13.70 32.68
CA ASP A 109 0.40 13.85 34.09
C ASP A 109 1.63 13.63 35.00
N ARG A 110 1.38 13.55 36.32
CA ARG A 110 2.41 13.35 37.33
C ARG A 110 2.95 11.91 37.37
N ASP A 111 2.23 10.97 36.78
CA ASP A 111 2.62 9.56 36.69
C ASP A 111 3.32 9.24 35.35
N GLY A 112 3.42 10.24 34.47
CA GLY A 112 4.02 10.15 33.14
C GLY A 112 3.09 9.57 32.08
N GLN A 113 1.79 9.51 32.38
CA GLN A 113 0.78 9.10 31.41
C GLN A 113 0.27 10.31 30.65
N GLN A 114 -0.14 10.12 29.39
CA GLN A 114 -0.83 11.18 28.67
C GLN A 114 -2.19 11.40 29.34
N ARG A 115 -2.48 12.64 29.73
CA ARG A 115 -3.78 12.93 30.33
C ARG A 115 -4.89 12.61 29.32
N PRO A 116 -5.90 11.83 29.71
CA PRO A 116 -7.12 11.71 28.92
C PRO A 116 -7.70 13.11 28.70
N GLY A 117 -7.84 13.55 27.44
CA GLY A 117 -8.29 14.91 27.13
C GLY A 117 -7.25 15.82 26.47
N ASN A 118 -5.96 15.55 26.62
CA ASN A 118 -4.94 16.42 26.05
C ASN A 118 -4.72 16.16 24.56
N ALA A 119 -4.64 17.23 23.78
CA ALA A 119 -4.37 17.12 22.36
C ALA A 119 -2.90 16.69 22.12
N SER A 120 -2.68 15.72 21.24
CA SER A 120 -1.33 15.44 20.72
C SER A 120 -1.15 16.17 19.41
N VAL A 121 -0.03 16.90 19.29
CA VAL A 121 0.26 17.74 18.12
C VAL A 121 1.62 17.38 17.56
N SER A 122 1.69 17.22 16.23
CA SER A 122 2.94 17.08 15.49
C SER A 122 3.00 18.05 14.32
N TYR A 123 4.21 18.40 13.92
CA TYR A 123 4.49 19.41 12.91
C TYR A 123 5.42 18.85 11.82
N TYR A 124 5.44 19.54 10.69
CA TYR A 124 6.44 19.36 9.64
C TYR A 124 7.72 20.14 9.96
N PRO A 125 8.86 19.81 9.32
CA PRO A 125 10.10 20.58 9.42
C PRO A 125 10.02 22.01 8.88
N ASN A 126 8.88 22.45 8.33
CA ASN A 126 8.64 23.85 7.98
C ASN A 126 7.80 24.59 9.04
N GLY A 127 7.41 23.92 10.12
CA GLY A 127 6.71 24.47 11.27
C GLY A 127 5.19 24.41 11.13
N GLN A 128 4.69 23.93 9.98
CA GLN A 128 3.27 23.76 9.77
C GLN A 128 2.75 22.52 10.50
N LEU A 129 1.48 22.59 10.89
CA LEU A 129 0.81 21.49 11.55
C LEU A 129 0.80 20.26 10.64
N LYS A 130 1.14 19.10 11.18
CA LYS A 130 1.09 17.82 10.47
C LYS A 130 -0.11 17.01 10.93
N GLN A 131 -0.28 16.90 12.24
CA GLN A 131 -1.37 16.14 12.83
C GLN A 131 -1.78 16.73 14.17
N ARG A 132 -3.08 16.62 14.47
CA ARG A 132 -3.66 16.95 15.77
C ARG A 132 -4.68 15.88 16.12
N VAL A 133 -4.55 15.34 17.32
CA VAL A 133 -5.55 14.45 17.92
C VAL A 133 -6.18 15.22 19.06
N THR A 134 -7.49 15.46 19.01
CA THR A 134 -8.26 16.17 20.03
C THR A 134 -9.22 15.19 20.70
N PRO A 135 -9.00 14.78 21.95
CA PRO A 135 -9.95 13.92 22.64
C PRO A 135 -11.25 14.68 22.96
N GLU A 136 -12.39 14.02 22.82
CA GLU A 136 -13.73 14.59 23.12
C GLU A 136 -14.38 13.94 24.35
N GLY A 137 -13.64 13.08 25.05
CA GLY A 137 -14.13 12.34 26.22
C GLY A 137 -14.80 11.01 25.86
N GLN A 138 -15.03 10.16 26.85
CA GLN A 138 -15.66 8.83 26.69
C GLN A 138 -14.95 7.91 25.66
N GLY A 139 -13.65 8.12 25.44
CA GLY A 139 -12.87 7.39 24.44
C GLY A 139 -13.00 7.94 23.01
N ASN A 140 -13.76 9.01 22.78
CA ASN A 140 -13.89 9.64 21.48
C ASN A 140 -12.74 10.60 21.19
N SER A 141 -12.38 10.73 19.92
CA SER A 141 -11.35 11.68 19.47
C SER A 141 -11.61 12.18 18.06
N VAL A 142 -11.10 13.37 17.76
CA VAL A 142 -11.02 13.95 16.43
C VAL A 142 -9.57 13.97 15.99
N HIS A 143 -9.28 13.31 14.89
CA HIS A 143 -7.97 13.24 14.26
C HIS A 143 -7.99 14.11 13.02
N GLU A 144 -7.16 15.15 13.03
CA GLU A 144 -6.98 16.04 11.89
C GLU A 144 -5.56 15.88 11.36
N SER A 145 -5.43 15.83 10.05
CA SER A 145 -4.15 15.79 9.34
C SER A 145 -4.11 16.92 8.33
N TRP A 146 -2.93 17.49 8.11
CA TRP A 146 -2.71 18.58 7.16
C TRP A 146 -1.59 18.20 6.20
N HIS A 147 -1.60 18.80 5.01
CA HIS A 147 -0.49 18.78 4.06
C HIS A 147 0.62 19.72 4.52
N GLU A 148 1.83 19.52 4.00
CA GLU A 148 3.00 20.36 4.28
C GLU A 148 2.88 21.80 3.75
N ASN A 149 1.79 22.14 3.05
CA ASN A 149 1.46 23.52 2.67
C ASN A 149 0.36 24.15 3.55
N GLY A 150 -0.11 23.43 4.58
CA GLY A 150 -1.02 23.91 5.60
C GLY A 150 -2.49 23.66 5.27
N GLN A 151 -2.78 23.10 4.09
CA GLN A 151 -4.13 22.70 3.73
C GLN A 151 -4.56 21.48 4.54
N LEU A 152 -5.79 21.48 5.04
CA LEU A 152 -6.36 20.33 5.74
C LEU A 152 -6.41 19.14 4.76
N MET A 153 -5.89 17.99 5.17
CA MET A 153 -5.93 16.75 4.40
C MET A 153 -7.17 15.94 4.73
N ASN A 154 -7.50 15.79 6.02
CA ASN A 154 -8.73 15.13 6.46
C ASN A 154 -9.02 15.47 7.93
N ARG A 155 -10.29 15.25 8.30
CA ARG A 155 -10.76 15.29 9.69
C ARG A 155 -11.61 14.06 9.94
N LEU A 156 -11.12 13.17 10.79
CA LEU A 156 -11.73 11.89 11.12
C LEU A 156 -12.20 11.91 12.58
N ARG A 157 -13.40 11.40 12.84
CA ARG A 157 -13.89 11.19 14.21
C ARG A 157 -13.77 9.72 14.55
N TYR A 158 -13.38 9.41 15.79
CA TYR A 158 -13.27 8.06 16.31
C TYR A 158 -14.15 7.89 17.54
N HIS A 159 -14.74 6.71 17.69
CA HIS A 159 -15.40 6.22 18.89
C HIS A 159 -14.58 5.07 19.47
N GLY A 160 -13.77 5.35 20.50
CA GLY A 160 -12.74 4.42 20.95
C GLY A 160 -11.65 4.24 19.88
N GLU A 161 -11.40 3.00 19.48
CA GLU A 161 -10.40 2.67 18.45
C GLU A 161 -10.98 2.65 17.02
N GLN A 162 -12.31 2.79 16.87
CA GLN A 162 -12.99 2.68 15.58
C GLN A 162 -13.32 4.05 15.00
N MET A 163 -13.19 4.21 13.68
CA MET A 163 -13.69 5.41 13.00
C MET A 163 -15.21 5.48 13.12
N ALA A 164 -15.72 6.68 13.36
CA ALA A 164 -17.14 6.95 13.44
C ALA A 164 -17.83 6.79 12.08
N ASP A 165 -19.09 6.40 12.12
CA ASP A 165 -19.93 6.24 10.93
C ASP A 165 -20.19 7.58 10.24
N GLY A 166 -20.40 7.53 8.92
CA GLY A 166 -20.74 8.68 8.09
C GLY A 166 -19.79 8.90 6.92
N GLU A 167 -19.91 10.06 6.29
CA GLU A 167 -19.08 10.46 5.16
C GLU A 167 -17.68 10.87 5.65
N VAL A 168 -16.65 10.31 5.00
CA VAL A 168 -15.25 10.64 5.20
C VAL A 168 -14.74 11.32 3.94
N ILE A 169 -14.23 12.55 4.09
CA ILE A 169 -13.71 13.35 2.99
C ILE A 169 -12.22 13.59 3.24
N ALA A 170 -11.42 13.38 2.21
CA ALA A 170 -10.04 13.83 2.14
C ALA A 170 -9.87 14.88 1.06
N TYR A 171 -8.95 15.81 1.30
CA TYR A 171 -8.59 16.89 0.39
C TYR A 171 -7.13 16.71 -0.03
N GLY A 172 -6.83 17.09 -1.27
CA GLY A 172 -5.47 17.17 -1.79
C GLY A 172 -4.74 18.45 -1.34
N PRO A 173 -3.46 18.60 -1.70
CA PRO A 173 -2.67 19.77 -1.33
C PRO A 173 -3.21 21.07 -1.96
N THR A 174 -4.04 21.00 -3.00
CA THR A 174 -4.71 22.17 -3.58
C THR A 174 -5.99 22.59 -2.84
N GLY A 175 -6.39 21.85 -1.81
CA GLY A 175 -7.66 22.03 -1.08
C GLY A 175 -8.89 21.45 -1.80
N LYS A 176 -8.73 20.92 -3.01
CA LYS A 176 -9.79 20.17 -3.71
C LYS A 176 -9.98 18.80 -3.07
N VAL A 177 -11.20 18.25 -3.12
CA VAL A 177 -11.48 16.89 -2.65
C VAL A 177 -10.61 15.90 -3.44
N SER A 178 -9.86 15.06 -2.74
CA SER A 178 -9.05 13.98 -3.31
C SER A 178 -9.75 12.63 -3.20
N SER A 179 -10.54 12.42 -2.14
CA SER A 179 -11.41 11.26 -2.02
C SER A 179 -12.61 11.53 -1.12
N ARG A 180 -13.67 10.76 -1.32
CA ARG A 180 -14.82 10.67 -0.43
C ARG A 180 -15.28 9.23 -0.29
N SER A 181 -15.70 8.87 0.90
CA SER A 181 -16.16 7.52 1.22
C SER A 181 -17.20 7.55 2.32
N HIS A 182 -17.86 6.42 2.56
CA HIS A 182 -18.86 6.28 3.62
C HIS A 182 -18.48 5.12 4.54
N LEU A 183 -18.54 5.33 5.84
CA LEU A 183 -18.28 4.33 6.86
C LEU A 183 -19.57 3.95 7.59
N ARG A 184 -19.70 2.66 7.91
CA ARG A 184 -20.76 2.09 8.75
C ARG A 184 -20.21 0.95 9.60
N GLY A 185 -20.35 1.04 10.92
CA GLY A 185 -19.77 0.09 11.87
C GLY A 185 -18.25 -0.02 11.75
N GLY A 186 -17.57 1.10 11.45
CA GLY A 186 -16.12 1.14 11.23
C GLY A 186 -15.63 0.52 9.91
N LYS A 187 -16.55 0.16 9.00
CA LYS A 187 -16.26 -0.46 7.70
C LYS A 187 -16.69 0.42 6.53
N LEU A 188 -16.00 0.32 5.40
CA LEU A 188 -16.38 0.98 4.16
C LEU A 188 -17.73 0.43 3.65
N HIS A 189 -18.70 1.32 3.49
CA HIS A 189 -20.06 0.97 3.11
C HIS A 189 -20.71 2.09 2.30
N GLY A 190 -21.07 1.83 1.05
CA GLY A 190 -21.66 2.79 0.13
C GLY A 190 -20.69 3.23 -0.95
N LEU A 191 -20.87 4.46 -1.45
CA LEU A 191 -20.08 5.01 -2.54
C LEU A 191 -18.69 5.45 -2.04
N TRP A 192 -17.67 5.00 -2.76
CA TRP A 192 -16.28 5.39 -2.61
C TRP A 192 -15.81 6.03 -3.90
N GLU A 193 -15.21 7.22 -3.81
CA GLU A 193 -14.76 8.00 -4.95
C GLU A 193 -13.40 8.62 -4.70
N VAL A 194 -12.59 8.67 -5.76
CA VAL A 194 -11.27 9.31 -5.78
C VAL A 194 -11.24 10.26 -6.98
N PHE A 195 -10.58 11.40 -6.80
CA PHE A 195 -10.52 12.48 -7.78
C PHE A 195 -9.08 12.74 -8.21
N HIS A 196 -8.92 13.19 -9.46
CA HIS A 196 -7.68 13.75 -9.97
C HIS A 196 -7.34 15.07 -9.25
N GLN A 197 -6.10 15.55 -9.41
CA GLN A 197 -5.65 16.81 -8.78
C GLN A 197 -6.47 18.04 -9.21
N ASP A 198 -7.07 18.00 -10.41
CA ASP A 198 -7.94 19.05 -10.92
C ASP A 198 -9.38 18.98 -10.37
N GLY A 199 -9.71 17.92 -9.61
CA GLY A 199 -11.04 17.66 -9.04
C GLY A 199 -11.97 16.84 -9.93
N SER A 200 -11.53 16.43 -11.13
CA SER A 200 -12.30 15.50 -11.97
C SER A 200 -12.31 14.10 -11.38
N LEU A 201 -13.39 13.34 -11.61
CA LEU A 201 -13.54 12.00 -11.05
C LEU A 201 -12.49 11.04 -11.65
N TYR A 202 -11.66 10.42 -10.80
CA TYR A 202 -10.67 9.43 -11.21
C TYR A 202 -11.23 8.02 -11.11
N GLN A 203 -11.83 7.67 -9.98
CA GLN A 203 -12.36 6.34 -9.71
C GLN A 203 -13.62 6.42 -8.88
N ARG A 204 -14.51 5.46 -9.09
CA ARG A 204 -15.65 5.21 -8.20
C ARG A 204 -15.89 3.72 -8.04
N ALA A 205 -16.33 3.32 -6.86
CA ALA A 205 -16.82 1.98 -6.55
C ALA A 205 -17.91 2.03 -5.49
N HIS A 206 -18.66 0.96 -5.39
CA HIS A 206 -19.61 0.74 -4.31
C HIS A 206 -19.13 -0.41 -3.42
N TYR A 207 -19.28 -0.23 -2.11
CA TYR A 207 -18.84 -1.17 -1.08
C TYR A 207 -19.99 -1.58 -0.17
N VAL A 208 -19.95 -2.82 0.31
CA VAL A 208 -20.81 -3.36 1.35
C VAL A 208 -19.90 -4.04 2.38
N ASP A 209 -19.70 -3.38 3.52
CA ASP A 209 -18.95 -3.90 4.67
C ASP A 209 -17.52 -4.34 4.27
N ASP A 210 -16.75 -3.40 3.73
CA ASP A 210 -15.38 -3.54 3.19
C ASP A 210 -15.24 -4.37 1.90
N ARG A 211 -16.32 -4.94 1.38
CA ARG A 211 -16.29 -5.70 0.12
C ARG A 211 -16.87 -4.89 -1.01
N MET A 212 -16.19 -4.87 -2.14
CA MET A 212 -16.72 -4.23 -3.34
C MET A 212 -17.98 -4.98 -3.81
N ASP A 213 -19.08 -4.26 -3.99
CA ASP A 213 -20.35 -4.80 -4.43
C ASP A 213 -21.07 -3.76 -5.28
N GLY A 214 -21.12 -4.00 -6.59
CA GLY A 214 -21.59 -3.05 -7.59
C GLY A 214 -20.53 -2.73 -8.64
N GLU A 215 -20.67 -1.58 -9.28
CA GLU A 215 -19.82 -1.17 -10.39
C GLU A 215 -18.55 -0.46 -9.88
N PHE A 216 -17.38 -0.91 -10.32
CA PHE A 216 -16.13 -0.16 -10.28
C PHE A 216 -15.89 0.48 -11.63
N VAL A 217 -15.56 1.77 -11.63
CA VAL A 217 -15.22 2.53 -12.84
C VAL A 217 -13.99 3.41 -12.56
N SER A 218 -13.09 3.50 -13.55
CA SER A 218 -12.00 4.47 -13.58
C SER A 218 -12.03 5.33 -14.84
N TYR A 219 -11.55 6.55 -14.73
CA TYR A 219 -11.54 7.57 -15.78
C TYR A 219 -10.14 8.17 -15.96
N ALA A 220 -9.83 8.59 -17.18
CA ALA A 220 -8.67 9.42 -17.48
C ALA A 220 -8.90 10.87 -17.04
N PRO A 221 -7.86 11.73 -17.01
CA PRO A 221 -8.02 13.14 -16.69
C PRO A 221 -8.95 13.91 -17.65
N ASP A 222 -9.09 13.48 -18.90
CA ASP A 222 -10.03 14.07 -19.88
C ASP A 222 -11.48 13.58 -19.71
N GLY A 223 -11.75 12.73 -18.70
CA GLY A 223 -13.06 12.14 -18.43
C GLY A 223 -13.37 10.87 -19.24
N SER A 224 -12.48 10.42 -20.13
CA SER A 224 -12.67 9.18 -20.88
C SER A 224 -12.63 7.96 -19.96
N LEU A 225 -13.48 6.97 -20.25
CA LEU A 225 -13.60 5.74 -19.47
C LEU A 225 -12.37 4.85 -19.68
N ARG A 226 -11.66 4.53 -18.59
CA ARG A 226 -10.44 3.70 -18.60
C ARG A 226 -10.71 2.25 -18.24
N ALA A 227 -11.54 2.01 -17.24
CA ALA A 227 -11.90 0.66 -16.86
C ALA A 227 -13.30 0.62 -16.29
N ARG A 228 -13.91 -0.56 -16.40
CA ARG A 228 -15.19 -0.87 -15.79
C ARG A 228 -15.21 -2.34 -15.40
N THR A 229 -15.64 -2.63 -14.18
CA THR A 229 -15.81 -4.00 -13.69
C THR A 229 -17.05 -4.07 -12.81
N ILE A 230 -17.84 -5.13 -12.97
CA ILE A 230 -18.96 -5.42 -12.08
C ILE A 230 -18.49 -6.38 -11.00
N TRP A 231 -18.77 -6.05 -9.75
CA TRP A 231 -18.41 -6.81 -8.57
C TRP A 231 -19.66 -7.27 -7.84
N ARG A 232 -19.62 -8.46 -7.26
CA ARG A 232 -20.61 -8.95 -6.30
C ARG A 232 -19.88 -9.60 -5.13
N LYS A 233 -20.20 -9.17 -3.91
CA LYS A 233 -19.62 -9.74 -2.66
C LYS A 233 -18.09 -9.83 -2.65
N GLY A 234 -17.40 -8.90 -3.33
CA GLY A 234 -15.94 -8.86 -3.41
C GLY A 234 -15.31 -9.63 -4.57
N GLU A 235 -16.09 -10.25 -5.45
CA GLU A 235 -15.60 -10.96 -6.64
C GLU A 235 -16.12 -10.30 -7.93
N PRO A 236 -15.32 -10.25 -9.02
CA PRO A 236 -15.81 -9.77 -10.29
C PRO A 236 -16.85 -10.74 -10.88
N ASP A 237 -17.96 -10.21 -11.36
CA ASP A 237 -19.08 -10.99 -11.91
C ASP A 237 -19.81 -10.21 -13.02
N GLY A 238 -19.59 -10.63 -14.26
CA GLY A 238 -20.06 -9.97 -15.47
C GLY A 238 -18.93 -9.45 -16.35
N TRP A 239 -19.28 -8.61 -17.32
CA TRP A 239 -18.31 -8.04 -18.25
C TRP A 239 -17.46 -6.96 -17.58
N SER A 240 -16.15 -7.08 -17.79
CA SER A 240 -15.13 -6.13 -17.41
C SER A 240 -14.34 -5.69 -18.64
N PHE A 241 -13.83 -4.47 -18.62
CA PHE A 241 -12.82 -4.05 -19.58
C PHE A 241 -11.85 -3.05 -18.95
N GLU A 242 -10.69 -2.94 -19.57
CA GLU A 242 -9.64 -1.96 -19.25
C GLU A 242 -9.00 -1.46 -20.55
N SER A 243 -8.62 -0.19 -20.56
CA SER A 243 -7.95 0.49 -21.66
C SER A 243 -6.49 0.78 -21.33
N HIS A 244 -5.63 0.74 -22.35
CA HIS A 244 -4.28 1.31 -22.32
C HIS A 244 -4.33 2.80 -22.00
N ASP A 245 -3.21 3.39 -21.60
CA ASP A 245 -3.03 4.83 -21.35
C ASP A 245 -3.31 5.72 -22.58
N ASN A 246 -3.21 5.19 -23.79
CA ASN A 246 -3.55 5.87 -25.04
C ASN A 246 -5.05 5.80 -25.41
N GLY A 247 -5.87 5.17 -24.57
CA GLY A 247 -7.33 5.10 -24.71
C GLY A 247 -7.85 3.89 -25.48
N VAL A 248 -6.96 3.11 -26.12
CA VAL A 248 -7.32 1.87 -26.79
C VAL A 248 -7.66 0.80 -25.76
N VAL A 249 -8.75 0.05 -25.93
CA VAL A 249 -9.10 -1.07 -25.05
C VAL A 249 -7.95 -2.08 -25.04
N ALA A 250 -7.41 -2.37 -23.87
CA ALA A 250 -6.34 -3.33 -23.67
C ALA A 250 -6.89 -4.75 -23.50
N GLN A 251 -7.99 -4.88 -22.76
CA GLN A 251 -8.62 -6.16 -22.50
C GLN A 251 -10.10 -6.05 -22.21
N LYS A 252 -10.82 -7.11 -22.54
CA LYS A 252 -12.20 -7.35 -22.17
C LYS A 252 -12.30 -8.75 -21.60
N VAL A 253 -12.90 -8.86 -20.41
CA VAL A 253 -12.99 -10.13 -19.68
C VAL A 253 -14.43 -10.35 -19.23
N LEU A 254 -14.98 -11.54 -19.46
CA LEU A 254 -16.22 -11.98 -18.84
C LEU A 254 -15.88 -12.77 -17.59
N PHE A 255 -16.38 -12.35 -16.45
CA PHE A 255 -16.28 -13.08 -15.20
C PHE A 255 -17.61 -13.74 -14.82
N GLN A 256 -17.54 -14.85 -14.12
CA GLN A 256 -18.65 -15.46 -13.39
C GLN A 256 -18.13 -15.94 -12.03
N ASN A 257 -18.61 -15.32 -10.94
CA ASN A 257 -18.14 -15.61 -9.57
C ASN A 257 -16.60 -15.65 -9.47
N GLY A 258 -15.94 -14.61 -9.96
CA GLY A 258 -14.48 -14.50 -9.97
C GLY A 258 -13.75 -15.30 -11.06
N ALA A 259 -14.37 -16.31 -11.66
CA ALA A 259 -13.75 -17.11 -12.72
C ALA A 259 -13.83 -16.40 -14.08
N MET A 260 -12.72 -16.39 -14.83
CA MET A 260 -12.67 -15.83 -16.19
C MET A 260 -13.26 -16.82 -17.20
N LEU A 261 -14.35 -16.42 -17.86
CA LEU A 261 -15.03 -17.20 -18.90
C LEU A 261 -14.71 -16.74 -20.31
N SER A 262 -14.30 -15.49 -20.50
CA SER A 262 -13.85 -15.01 -21.80
C SER A 262 -12.77 -13.97 -21.59
N VAL A 263 -11.73 -14.03 -22.41
CA VAL A 263 -10.70 -13.00 -22.45
C VAL A 263 -10.48 -12.61 -23.91
N GLN A 264 -10.41 -11.31 -24.15
CA GLN A 264 -9.98 -10.71 -25.40
C GLN A 264 -8.96 -9.64 -25.05
N LYS A 265 -7.78 -9.66 -25.69
CA LYS A 265 -6.71 -8.69 -25.46
C LYS A 265 -6.29 -8.03 -26.76
N TRP A 266 -5.94 -6.76 -26.68
CA TRP A 266 -5.41 -5.96 -27.78
C TRP A 266 -4.15 -5.22 -27.37
N GLY A 267 -3.25 -5.01 -28.32
CA GLY A 267 -2.08 -4.16 -28.16
C GLY A 267 -2.44 -2.67 -28.16
N ARG A 268 -1.45 -1.82 -27.83
CA ARG A 268 -1.60 -0.35 -27.85
C ARG A 268 -1.97 0.19 -29.24
N ASN A 269 -1.66 -0.55 -30.31
CA ASN A 269 -2.02 -0.23 -31.69
C ASN A 269 -3.46 -0.68 -32.07
N GLY A 270 -4.22 -1.24 -31.12
CA GLY A 270 -5.57 -1.76 -31.36
C GLY A 270 -5.61 -3.13 -32.05
N GLN A 271 -4.47 -3.73 -32.35
CA GLN A 271 -4.44 -5.06 -32.95
C GLN A 271 -4.74 -6.12 -31.89
N PRO A 272 -5.53 -7.15 -32.22
CA PRO A 272 -5.81 -8.25 -31.30
C PRO A 272 -4.52 -9.02 -31.01
N GLY A 273 -4.41 -9.58 -29.80
CA GLY A 273 -3.31 -10.46 -29.39
C GLY A 273 -3.79 -11.87 -29.07
N VAL A 274 -4.86 -11.99 -28.29
CA VAL A 274 -5.45 -13.29 -27.92
C VAL A 274 -6.94 -13.16 -27.64
N ALA A 275 -7.70 -14.20 -27.98
CA ALA A 275 -9.11 -14.34 -27.66
C ALA A 275 -9.43 -15.80 -27.36
N TRP A 276 -10.12 -16.04 -26.24
CA TRP A 276 -10.61 -17.37 -25.89
C TRP A 276 -11.86 -17.29 -25.02
N GLN A 277 -12.57 -18.41 -24.93
CA GLN A 277 -13.76 -18.58 -24.11
C GLN A 277 -13.78 -19.95 -23.42
N ARG A 278 -14.46 -20.01 -22.28
CA ARG A 278 -14.67 -21.20 -21.47
C ARG A 278 -16.11 -21.24 -20.96
N ASP A 279 -16.61 -22.44 -20.69
CA ASP A 279 -17.87 -22.63 -19.97
C ASP A 279 -17.69 -22.47 -18.45
N ALA A 280 -18.80 -22.59 -17.73
CA ALA A 280 -18.83 -22.48 -16.27
C ALA A 280 -18.02 -23.59 -15.55
N GLN A 281 -17.69 -24.68 -16.23
CA GLN A 281 -16.84 -25.76 -15.71
C GLN A 281 -15.36 -25.50 -16.02
N GLY A 282 -15.03 -24.39 -16.68
CA GLY A 282 -13.68 -24.01 -17.06
C GLY A 282 -13.15 -24.72 -18.31
N ARG A 283 -14.02 -25.39 -19.08
CA ARG A 283 -13.63 -26.08 -20.32
C ARG A 283 -13.67 -25.11 -21.49
N GLU A 284 -12.68 -25.16 -22.37
CA GLU A 284 -12.62 -24.33 -23.58
C GLU A 284 -13.84 -24.54 -24.49
N GLN A 285 -14.37 -23.44 -25.01
CA GLN A 285 -15.51 -23.43 -25.93
C GLN A 285 -15.25 -22.48 -27.10
N GLY A 286 -15.56 -22.93 -28.31
CA GLY A 286 -15.33 -22.15 -29.53
C GLY A 286 -13.84 -22.00 -29.85
N ASP A 287 -13.50 -20.93 -30.56
CA ASP A 287 -12.13 -20.72 -31.04
C ASP A 287 -11.24 -20.07 -29.97
N VAL A 288 -10.06 -20.65 -29.78
CA VAL A 288 -8.89 -19.96 -29.22
C VAL A 288 -8.13 -19.37 -30.39
N ILE A 289 -7.98 -18.05 -30.41
CA ILE A 289 -7.33 -17.32 -31.50
C ILE A 289 -6.14 -16.54 -30.94
N GLU A 290 -5.01 -16.66 -31.61
CA GLU A 290 -3.82 -15.86 -31.35
C GLU A 290 -3.43 -15.10 -32.61
N TRP A 291 -2.87 -13.91 -32.42
CA TRP A 291 -2.43 -13.04 -33.50
C TRP A 291 -0.96 -12.68 -33.32
N TYR A 292 -0.28 -12.47 -34.44
CA TYR A 292 1.04 -11.85 -34.47
C TYR A 292 0.95 -10.35 -34.19
N GLU A 293 2.09 -9.75 -33.83
CA GLU A 293 2.23 -8.31 -33.59
C GLU A 293 1.90 -7.42 -34.81
N ASN A 294 1.75 -8.00 -36.00
CA ASN A 294 1.32 -7.29 -37.20
C ASN A 294 -0.20 -7.36 -37.43
N GLY A 295 -0.95 -8.01 -36.53
CA GLY A 295 -2.40 -8.15 -36.58
C GLY A 295 -2.90 -9.32 -37.44
N GLN A 296 -2.02 -10.08 -38.08
CA GLN A 296 -2.39 -11.32 -38.77
C GLN A 296 -2.59 -12.45 -37.77
N ARG A 297 -3.49 -13.39 -38.08
CA ARG A 297 -3.71 -14.57 -37.23
C ARG A 297 -2.44 -15.41 -37.21
N ALA A 298 -2.05 -15.88 -36.03
CA ALA A 298 -0.98 -16.84 -35.85
C ALA A 298 -1.57 -18.26 -35.71
N SER A 299 -2.65 -18.40 -34.94
CA SER A 299 -3.33 -19.67 -34.74
C SER A 299 -4.83 -19.49 -34.48
N VAL A 300 -5.61 -20.49 -34.87
CA VAL A 300 -7.02 -20.67 -34.53
C VAL A 300 -7.18 -22.14 -34.15
N ILE A 301 -7.65 -22.41 -32.93
CA ILE A 301 -7.88 -23.76 -32.44
C ILE A 301 -9.34 -23.84 -31.99
N ALA A 302 -10.15 -24.60 -32.72
CA ALA A 302 -11.55 -24.83 -32.37
C ALA A 302 -11.69 -25.86 -31.24
N TYR A 303 -12.38 -25.49 -30.17
CA TYR A 303 -12.70 -26.33 -29.02
C TYR A 303 -14.21 -26.51 -28.85
N LEU A 304 -14.58 -27.70 -28.36
CA LEU A 304 -15.90 -28.03 -27.85
C LEU A 304 -15.70 -28.84 -26.57
N ASP A 305 -16.29 -28.38 -25.46
CA ASP A 305 -16.22 -29.07 -24.17
C ASP A 305 -14.79 -29.39 -23.70
N GLY A 306 -13.85 -28.48 -23.95
CA GLY A 306 -12.44 -28.62 -23.57
C GLY A 306 -11.61 -29.52 -24.49
N GLN A 307 -12.21 -30.06 -25.56
CA GLN A 307 -11.51 -30.90 -26.55
C GLN A 307 -11.46 -30.20 -27.90
N ARG A 308 -10.37 -30.40 -28.65
CA ARG A 308 -10.29 -29.88 -30.03
C ARG A 308 -11.39 -30.49 -30.88
N HIS A 309 -12.21 -29.66 -31.51
CA HIS A 309 -13.33 -30.11 -32.33
C HIS A 309 -13.55 -29.10 -33.46
N GLY A 310 -13.37 -29.52 -34.70
CA GLY A 310 -13.30 -28.64 -35.86
C GLY A 310 -11.87 -28.46 -36.35
N LEU A 311 -11.56 -27.29 -36.92
CA LEU A 311 -10.26 -27.03 -37.53
C LEU A 311 -9.29 -26.40 -36.53
N THR A 312 -8.07 -26.92 -36.49
CA THR A 312 -6.89 -26.19 -36.01
C THR A 312 -6.16 -25.64 -37.22
N GLN A 313 -5.85 -24.35 -37.20
CA GLN A 313 -5.18 -23.64 -38.29
C GLN A 313 -4.04 -22.81 -37.74
N THR A 314 -2.90 -22.81 -38.44
CA THR A 314 -1.78 -21.90 -38.16
C THR A 314 -1.35 -21.19 -39.44
N TRP A 315 -0.79 -19.99 -39.28
CA TRP A 315 -0.33 -19.15 -40.38
C TRP A 315 1.09 -18.68 -40.10
N TYR A 316 1.82 -18.34 -41.16
CA TYR A 316 3.08 -17.61 -41.08
C TYR A 316 2.83 -16.13 -40.80
N LYS A 317 3.90 -15.42 -40.40
CA LYS A 317 3.87 -13.96 -40.13
C LYS A 317 3.51 -13.08 -41.32
N ASP A 318 3.46 -13.61 -42.54
CA ASP A 318 3.01 -12.90 -43.74
C ASP A 318 1.53 -13.16 -44.07
N GLY A 319 0.88 -14.05 -43.31
CA GLY A 319 -0.54 -14.40 -43.44
C GLY A 319 -0.78 -15.63 -44.31
N GLN A 320 0.28 -16.25 -44.84
CA GLN A 320 0.15 -17.51 -45.57
C GLN A 320 -0.20 -18.65 -44.62
N LEU A 321 -1.12 -19.52 -45.03
CA LEU A 321 -1.55 -20.66 -44.23
C LEU A 321 -0.42 -21.68 -44.13
N GLN A 322 -0.02 -22.02 -42.90
CA GLN A 322 1.06 -22.95 -42.62
C GLN A 322 0.53 -24.38 -42.46
N GLN A 323 -0.56 -24.56 -41.72
CA GLN A 323 -1.08 -25.88 -41.40
C GLN A 323 -2.58 -25.83 -41.13
N VAL A 324 -3.29 -26.88 -41.53
CA VAL A 324 -4.68 -27.16 -41.14
C VAL A 324 -4.79 -28.61 -40.70
N VAL A 325 -5.35 -28.82 -39.51
CA VAL A 325 -5.58 -30.13 -38.92
C VAL A 325 -7.03 -30.22 -38.45
N PRO A 326 -7.87 -31.07 -39.04
CA PRO A 326 -9.22 -31.29 -38.54
C PRO A 326 -9.19 -32.26 -37.34
N TYR A 327 -10.00 -31.94 -36.33
CA TYR A 327 -10.19 -32.73 -35.11
C TYR A 327 -11.66 -33.02 -34.89
N GLN A 328 -11.95 -34.17 -34.29
CA GLN A 328 -13.25 -34.53 -33.76
C GLN A 328 -13.05 -35.10 -32.35
N HIS A 329 -13.57 -34.41 -31.33
CA HIS A 329 -13.45 -34.81 -29.91
C HIS A 329 -12.01 -35.10 -29.47
N GLY A 330 -11.09 -34.19 -29.78
CA GLY A 330 -9.68 -34.27 -29.42
C GLY A 330 -8.82 -35.16 -30.33
N ILE A 331 -9.44 -35.89 -31.27
CA ILE A 331 -8.76 -36.86 -32.12
C ILE A 331 -8.65 -36.32 -33.55
N LYS A 332 -7.47 -36.43 -34.17
CA LYS A 332 -7.29 -36.06 -35.58
C LYS A 332 -8.23 -36.85 -36.49
N HIS A 333 -8.92 -36.16 -37.39
CA HIS A 333 -9.86 -36.74 -38.34
C HIS A 333 -9.78 -35.96 -39.66
N GLY A 334 -10.10 -36.60 -40.80
CA GLY A 334 -10.11 -35.91 -42.09
C GLY A 334 -8.71 -35.67 -42.66
N VAL A 335 -8.55 -34.67 -43.53
CA VAL A 335 -7.28 -34.41 -44.24
C VAL A 335 -6.51 -33.30 -43.55
N GLU A 336 -5.34 -33.64 -43.01
CA GLU A 336 -4.34 -32.68 -42.55
C GLU A 336 -3.51 -32.20 -43.74
N ARG A 337 -3.25 -30.89 -43.81
CA ARG A 337 -2.41 -30.26 -44.85
C ARG A 337 -1.43 -29.29 -44.22
N ALA A 338 -0.22 -29.22 -44.79
CA ALA A 338 0.77 -28.21 -44.46
C ALA A 338 1.41 -27.62 -45.72
N TRP A 339 1.78 -26.35 -45.63
CA TRP A 339 2.42 -25.58 -46.69
C TRP A 339 3.70 -24.96 -46.18
N GLY A 340 4.69 -24.81 -47.07
CA GLY A 340 5.90 -24.05 -46.79
C GLY A 340 5.66 -22.54 -46.85
N PRO A 341 6.66 -21.72 -46.46
CA PRO A 341 6.57 -20.25 -46.53
C PRO A 341 6.42 -19.69 -47.95
N ASP A 342 6.65 -20.50 -48.98
CA ASP A 342 6.45 -20.18 -50.40
C ASP A 342 5.02 -20.52 -50.89
N GLY A 343 4.15 -20.96 -49.99
CA GLY A 343 2.78 -21.37 -50.27
C GLY A 343 2.65 -22.74 -50.93
N ARG A 344 3.76 -23.47 -51.16
CA ARG A 344 3.70 -24.82 -51.74
C ARG A 344 3.32 -25.83 -50.69
N GLN A 345 2.39 -26.72 -51.03
CA GLN A 345 1.98 -27.80 -50.14
C GLN A 345 3.16 -28.76 -49.93
N THR A 346 3.55 -28.95 -48.68
CA THR A 346 4.66 -29.83 -48.28
C THR A 346 4.18 -31.15 -47.71
N MET A 347 2.91 -31.22 -47.27
CA MET A 347 2.33 -32.41 -46.66
C MET A 347 0.82 -32.49 -46.90
N GLU A 348 0.34 -33.70 -47.15
CA GLU A 348 -1.07 -34.07 -47.06
C GLU A 348 -1.18 -35.46 -46.42
N GLN A 349 -1.97 -35.57 -45.35
CA GLN A 349 -2.17 -36.83 -44.63
C GLN A 349 -3.65 -37.01 -44.28
N GLN A 350 -4.23 -38.12 -44.71
CA GLN A 350 -5.57 -38.52 -44.30
C GLN A 350 -5.51 -39.17 -42.90
N TRP A 351 -6.40 -38.78 -42.01
CA TRP A 351 -6.55 -39.34 -40.67
C TRP A 351 -7.93 -39.99 -40.50
N ARG A 352 -7.96 -41.13 -39.80
CA ARG A 352 -9.19 -41.77 -39.34
C ARG A 352 -8.97 -42.23 -37.91
N ASN A 353 -9.78 -41.70 -36.98
CA ASN A 353 -9.71 -42.03 -35.55
C ASN A 353 -8.31 -41.86 -34.94
N GLY A 354 -7.58 -40.83 -35.36
CA GLY A 354 -6.24 -40.54 -34.85
C GLY A 354 -5.12 -41.34 -35.49
N GLU A 355 -5.42 -42.27 -36.40
CA GLU A 355 -4.42 -43.03 -37.15
C GLU A 355 -4.24 -42.49 -38.58
N PRO A 356 -3.00 -42.41 -39.09
CA PRO A 356 -2.75 -41.99 -40.45
C PRO A 356 -3.19 -43.10 -41.41
N VAL A 357 -4.06 -42.75 -42.36
CA VAL A 357 -4.44 -43.63 -43.47
C VAL A 357 -3.43 -43.43 -44.58
N GLY A 358 -2.67 -44.48 -44.90
CA GLY A 358 -1.74 -44.44 -46.03
C GLY A 358 -2.48 -44.22 -47.34
N ASN A 359 -2.01 -43.28 -48.16
CA ASN A 359 -2.47 -43.16 -49.54
C ASN A 359 -2.00 -44.40 -50.30
N ALA A 360 -2.93 -45.29 -50.66
CA ALA A 360 -2.68 -46.24 -51.74
C ALA A 360 -2.58 -45.43 -53.04
N THR A 361 -1.39 -44.92 -53.36
CA THR A 361 -1.09 -44.44 -54.71
C THR A 361 -1.15 -45.66 -55.63
N GLY A 362 -2.25 -45.76 -56.38
CA GLY A 362 -2.41 -46.71 -57.48
C GLY A 362 -1.30 -46.53 -58.52
N ALA A 363 -0.89 -47.68 -59.03
CA ALA A 363 0.14 -47.90 -60.05
C ALA A 363 -0.15 -47.24 -61.40
#